data_AF-A0A2L0PNN6-F1
#
_entry.id   AF-A0A2L0PNN6-F1
#
_cell.length_a   1.000
_cell.length_b   1.000
_cell.length_c   1.000
_cell.angle_alpha   90.00
_cell.angle_beta   90.00
_cell.angle_gamma   90.00
#
_symmetry.space_group_name_H-M   'P 1'
#
loop_
_entity.id
_entity.type
_entity.pdbx_description
1 polymer ?
#
loop_
_entity_poly.entity_id
_entity_poly.type
_entity_poly.pdbx_seq_one_letter_code
_entity_poly.pdbx_strand_id
1 'polypeptide(L)'
;MKKHLLGFTLLLSLPIMTWANPALSTVSPAQKRISKNHIPKTYQTQWQKAENRNTCAPLVLPSTAPSHIKNASIRPASFHGGWGIAYDLPNKRSAYGIAGAGITGSLEDVSRWSQYHVWNDGSGAGWGLEGDTGPGHLAYVYLNTQGCLYNVWSNVSETHLINMLNDLHLTRP
;
A
#
# COMPACT_ATOMS: atom_id res chain seq x y z
N MET A 1 -68.70 6.90 22.10
CA MET A 1 -67.64 7.86 22.49
C MET A 1 -66.31 7.37 21.94
N LYS A 2 -65.77 7.99 20.88
CA LYS A 2 -64.47 7.62 20.28
C LYS A 2 -63.36 8.46 20.94
N LYS A 3 -62.37 7.80 21.55
CA LYS A 3 -61.13 8.44 22.04
C LYS A 3 -60.06 8.31 20.96
N HIS A 4 -59.57 9.43 20.44
CA HIS A 4 -58.41 9.48 19.56
C HIS A 4 -57.14 9.60 20.42
N LEU A 5 -56.21 8.66 20.26
CA LEU A 5 -54.87 8.72 20.83
C LEU A 5 -53.94 9.39 19.79
N LEU A 6 -53.39 10.55 20.11
CA LEU A 6 -52.30 11.17 19.34
C LEU A 6 -50.98 10.52 19.77
N GLY A 7 -50.35 9.78 18.86
CA GLY A 7 -48.98 9.30 19.01
C GLY A 7 -47.98 10.34 18.47
N PHE A 8 -47.16 10.89 19.35
CA PHE A 8 -46.01 11.72 18.98
C PHE A 8 -44.81 10.80 18.74
N THR A 9 -44.40 10.63 17.48
CA THR A 9 -43.18 9.88 17.13
C THR A 9 -41.99 10.84 17.13
N LEU A 10 -41.10 10.69 18.10
CA LEU A 10 -39.84 11.43 18.18
C LEU A 10 -38.80 10.77 17.24
N LEU A 11 -38.44 11.44 16.15
CA LEU A 11 -37.37 11.02 15.25
C LEU A 11 -36.02 11.46 15.81
N LEU A 12 -35.23 10.52 16.32
CA LEU A 12 -33.82 10.72 16.68
C LEU A 12 -32.97 10.65 15.40
N SER A 13 -32.41 11.78 14.98
CA SER A 13 -31.42 11.87 13.91
C SER A 13 -30.05 11.45 14.44
N LEU A 14 -29.58 10.27 14.05
CA LEU A 14 -28.19 9.86 14.27
C LEU A 14 -27.29 10.56 13.23
N PRO A 15 -26.17 11.18 13.63
CA PRO A 15 -25.23 11.77 12.68
C PRO A 15 -24.58 10.65 11.84
N ILE A 16 -24.63 10.80 10.53
CA ILE A 16 -23.92 9.93 9.59
C ILE A 16 -22.44 10.24 9.73
N MET A 17 -21.68 9.34 10.35
CA MET A 17 -20.21 9.39 10.33
C MET A 17 -19.75 9.00 8.93
N THR A 18 -19.39 9.99 8.11
CA THR A 18 -18.75 9.76 6.82
C THR A 18 -17.30 9.38 7.06
N TRP A 19 -16.96 8.13 6.82
CA TRP A 19 -15.57 7.69 6.80
C TRP A 19 -14.91 8.26 5.54
N ALA A 20 -14.09 9.30 5.71
CA ALA A 20 -13.28 9.79 4.60
C ALA A 20 -12.25 8.71 4.20
N ASN A 21 -12.07 8.50 2.90
CA ASN A 21 -10.97 7.67 2.43
C ASN A 21 -9.63 8.25 2.89
N PRO A 22 -8.67 7.41 3.31
CA PRO A 22 -7.36 7.89 3.71
C PRO A 22 -6.71 8.60 2.54
N ALA A 23 -6.17 9.80 2.79
CA ALA A 23 -5.30 10.48 1.85
C ALA A 23 -3.86 9.99 2.01
N LEU A 24 -3.05 10.10 0.95
CA LEU A 24 -1.61 9.88 1.08
C LEU A 24 -0.97 10.98 1.93
N SER A 25 0.01 10.59 2.74
CA SER A 25 0.86 11.49 3.52
C SER A 25 1.63 12.43 2.59
N THR A 26 1.94 13.63 3.08
CA THR A 26 2.80 14.59 2.38
C THR A 26 4.28 14.19 2.38
N VAL A 27 4.67 13.18 3.18
CA VAL A 27 6.04 12.67 3.27
C VAL A 27 6.17 11.38 2.46
N SER A 28 7.11 11.36 1.52
CA SER A 28 7.35 10.19 0.68
C SER A 28 7.94 9.01 1.49
N PRO A 29 7.79 7.77 1.03
CA PRO A 29 8.49 6.63 1.63
C PRO A 29 10.02 6.79 1.69
N ALA A 30 10.61 7.53 0.74
CA ALA A 30 12.06 7.77 0.69
C ALA A 30 12.58 8.66 1.82
N GLN A 31 11.72 9.51 2.37
CA GLN A 31 12.06 10.43 3.46
C GLN A 31 11.85 9.81 4.85
N LYS A 32 11.05 8.75 4.94
CA LYS A 32 10.76 8.08 6.21
C LYS A 32 11.94 7.24 6.69
N ARG A 33 12.16 7.23 8.01
CA ARG A 33 13.24 6.47 8.66
C ARG A 33 12.67 5.26 9.38
N ILE A 34 13.39 4.14 9.33
CA ILE A 34 13.04 2.92 10.03
C ILE A 34 14.27 2.32 10.70
N SER A 35 14.08 1.79 11.91
CA SER A 35 15.08 0.96 12.58
C SER A 35 15.19 -0.40 11.88
N LYS A 36 16.42 -0.92 11.75
CA LYS A 36 16.66 -2.24 11.15
C LYS A 36 15.87 -3.36 11.83
N ASN A 37 15.58 -3.22 13.13
CA ASN A 37 14.81 -4.21 13.90
C ASN A 37 13.33 -4.32 13.49
N HIS A 38 12.80 -3.33 12.77
CA HIS A 38 11.43 -3.35 12.26
C HIS A 38 11.35 -3.75 10.78
N ILE A 39 12.47 -4.12 10.15
CA ILE A 39 12.49 -4.62 8.78
C ILE A 39 12.36 -6.15 8.83
N PRO A 40 11.26 -6.74 8.32
CA PRO A 40 11.15 -8.19 8.28
C PRO A 40 12.29 -8.81 7.46
N LYS A 41 12.99 -9.81 8.02
CA LYS A 41 14.16 -10.46 7.39
C LYS A 41 13.89 -11.00 5.97
N THR A 42 12.63 -11.32 5.68
CA THR A 42 12.17 -11.73 4.35
C THR A 42 12.50 -10.69 3.28
N TYR A 43 12.37 -9.38 3.57
CA TYR A 43 12.74 -8.30 2.63
C TYR A 43 14.19 -8.40 2.23
N GLN A 44 15.09 -8.43 3.21
CA GLN A 44 16.51 -8.51 2.93
C GLN A 44 16.87 -9.78 2.14
N THR A 45 16.28 -10.92 2.51
CA THR A 45 16.54 -12.22 1.87
C THR A 45 16.08 -12.25 0.41
N GLN A 46 14.95 -11.62 0.08
CA GLN A 46 14.45 -11.58 -1.30
C GLN A 46 15.16 -10.50 -2.12
N TRP A 47 15.34 -9.31 -1.56
CA TRP A 47 16.05 -8.21 -2.22
C TRP A 47 17.50 -8.57 -2.57
N GLN A 48 18.22 -9.31 -1.72
CA GLN A 48 19.59 -9.76 -2.00
C GLN A 48 19.71 -10.63 -3.25
N LYS A 49 18.61 -11.23 -3.71
CA LYS A 49 18.57 -12.05 -4.93
C LYS A 49 18.29 -11.22 -6.18
N ALA A 50 17.88 -9.95 -6.03
CA ALA A 50 17.57 -9.10 -7.17
C ALA A 50 18.85 -8.70 -7.92
N GLU A 51 18.74 -8.67 -9.25
CA GLU A 51 19.84 -8.28 -10.14
C GLU A 51 20.20 -6.80 -9.94
N ASN A 52 19.19 -5.95 -9.79
CA ASN A 52 19.33 -4.51 -9.61
C ASN A 52 19.56 -4.06 -8.15
N ARG A 53 19.91 -4.98 -7.23
CA ARG A 53 20.07 -4.67 -5.79
C ARG A 53 21.11 -3.60 -5.47
N ASN A 54 22.07 -3.38 -6.37
CA ASN A 54 23.11 -2.34 -6.21
C ASN A 54 22.60 -0.92 -6.54
N THR A 55 21.42 -0.83 -7.16
CA THR A 55 20.79 0.44 -7.57
C THR A 55 19.50 0.68 -6.79
N CYS A 56 18.65 -0.35 -6.68
CA CYS A 56 17.35 -0.25 -6.04
C CYS A 56 17.37 -0.86 -4.65
N ALA A 57 17.29 -0.05 -3.61
CA ALA A 57 17.15 -0.50 -2.23
C ALA A 57 15.72 -1.02 -1.96
N PRO A 58 15.49 -1.84 -0.94
CA PRO A 58 14.16 -2.38 -0.68
C PRO A 58 13.21 -1.30 -0.12
N LEU A 59 12.03 -1.19 -0.73
CA LEU A 59 10.86 -0.51 -0.18
C LEU A 59 10.10 -1.49 0.71
N VAL A 60 9.96 -1.18 2.00
CA VAL A 60 9.48 -2.14 2.99
C VAL A 60 8.21 -1.67 3.66
N LEU A 61 7.36 -2.62 4.02
CA LEU A 61 6.33 -2.44 5.02
C LEU A 61 6.92 -2.83 6.38
N PRO A 62 7.12 -1.88 7.31
CA PRO A 62 7.64 -2.14 8.65
C PRO A 62 6.81 -3.19 9.39
N SER A 63 7.42 -4.06 10.20
CA SER A 63 6.68 -5.02 11.03
C SER A 63 5.72 -4.38 12.03
N THR A 64 5.89 -3.08 12.30
CA THR A 64 5.06 -2.25 13.17
C THR A 64 4.03 -1.42 12.41
N ALA A 65 3.89 -1.60 11.09
CA ALA A 65 2.97 -0.82 10.27
C ALA A 65 1.51 -1.03 10.73
N PRO A 66 0.75 0.06 11.00
CA PRO A 66 -0.68 -0.02 11.33
C PRO A 66 -1.53 -0.72 10.27
N SER A 67 -1.12 -0.66 8.99
CA SER A 67 -1.78 -1.36 7.88
C SER A 67 -1.62 -2.88 7.93
N HIS A 68 -0.79 -3.45 8.81
CA HIS A 68 -0.78 -4.90 8.99
C HIS A 68 -2.12 -5.42 9.48
N ILE A 69 -2.66 -6.38 8.73
CA ILE A 69 -3.85 -7.13 9.15
C ILE A 69 -3.43 -8.23 10.12
N LYS A 70 -4.19 -8.35 11.21
CA LYS A 70 -4.01 -9.38 12.24
C LYS A 70 -3.96 -10.77 11.60
N ASN A 71 -3.04 -11.61 12.09
CA ASN A 71 -2.78 -12.98 11.61
C ASN A 71 -2.27 -13.08 10.16
N ALA A 72 -1.80 -11.98 9.56
CA ALA A 72 -1.12 -12.05 8.28
C ALA A 72 0.26 -12.71 8.42
N SER A 73 0.57 -13.66 7.53
CA SER A 73 1.88 -14.31 7.47
C SER A 73 2.67 -13.82 6.26
N ILE A 74 3.89 -13.36 6.50
CA ILE A 74 4.82 -12.91 5.46
C ILE A 74 5.47 -14.11 4.75
N ARG A 75 5.59 -14.03 3.42
CA ARG A 75 6.33 -15.01 2.61
C ARG A 75 6.95 -14.38 1.36
N PRO A 76 7.94 -15.05 0.74
CA PRO A 76 8.35 -14.73 -0.62
C PRO A 76 7.19 -14.81 -1.61
N ALA A 77 7.20 -13.93 -2.60
CA ALA A 77 6.31 -13.97 -3.76
C ALA A 77 7.15 -13.98 -5.04
N SER A 78 6.74 -14.80 -6.01
CA SER A 78 7.34 -14.77 -7.34
C SER A 78 6.98 -13.45 -8.01
N PHE A 79 8.01 -12.72 -8.45
CA PHE A 79 7.86 -11.49 -9.21
C PHE A 79 8.96 -11.49 -10.29
N HIS A 80 8.58 -11.36 -11.55
CA HIS A 80 9.54 -11.46 -12.65
C HIS A 80 10.44 -10.21 -12.70
N GLY A 81 11.74 -10.42 -12.95
CA GLY A 81 12.72 -9.35 -13.07
C GLY A 81 13.20 -8.71 -11.76
N GLY A 82 12.56 -8.99 -10.62
CA GLY A 82 12.90 -8.35 -9.35
C GLY A 82 12.72 -9.26 -8.14
N TRP A 83 12.11 -8.71 -7.10
CA TRP A 83 11.84 -9.43 -5.85
C TRP A 83 10.43 -9.13 -5.37
N GLY A 84 9.78 -10.09 -4.70
CA GLY A 84 8.42 -9.94 -4.23
C GLY A 84 8.21 -10.54 -2.85
N ILE A 85 7.34 -9.89 -2.07
CA ILE A 85 6.88 -10.36 -0.77
C ILE A 85 5.37 -10.23 -0.71
N ALA A 86 4.72 -11.29 -0.25
CA ALA A 86 3.29 -11.34 -0.01
C ALA A 86 3.03 -11.56 1.48
N TYR A 87 1.91 -11.01 1.92
CA TYR A 87 1.27 -11.33 3.18
C TYR A 87 0.00 -12.11 2.89
N ASP A 88 -0.07 -13.33 3.41
CA ASP A 88 -1.24 -14.19 3.31
C ASP A 88 -2.10 -14.01 4.58
N LEU A 89 -3.43 -14.02 4.41
CA LEU A 89 -4.38 -14.22 5.51
C LEU A 89 -4.84 -15.68 5.52
N PRO A 90 -5.43 -16.20 6.62
CA PRO A 90 -5.80 -17.61 6.74
C PRO A 90 -6.57 -18.19 5.54
N ASN A 91 -7.46 -17.38 4.95
CA ASN A 91 -8.29 -17.78 3.82
C ASN A 91 -8.00 -16.98 2.54
N LYS A 92 -6.86 -16.26 2.48
CA LYS A 92 -6.53 -15.40 1.35
C LYS A 92 -5.03 -15.33 1.12
N ARG A 93 -4.56 -16.14 0.16
CA ARG A 93 -3.19 -16.07 -0.32
C ARG A 93 -2.96 -14.76 -1.08
N SER A 94 -1.79 -14.15 -0.90
CA SER A 94 -1.42 -12.86 -1.48
C SER A 94 -2.45 -11.77 -1.18
N ALA A 95 -2.93 -11.72 0.08
CA ALA A 95 -3.90 -10.74 0.50
C ALA A 95 -3.41 -9.31 0.26
N TYR A 96 -2.11 -9.09 0.44
CA TYR A 96 -1.42 -7.86 0.06
C TYR A 96 0.08 -8.11 -0.09
N GLY A 97 0.83 -7.16 -0.62
CA GLY A 97 2.28 -7.28 -0.71
C GLY A 97 2.99 -6.17 -1.46
N ILE A 98 4.31 -6.34 -1.58
CA ILE A 98 5.24 -5.37 -2.16
C ILE A 98 6.27 -6.11 -3.00
N ALA A 99 6.59 -5.55 -4.16
CA ALA A 99 7.64 -6.05 -5.03
C ALA A 99 8.48 -4.89 -5.60
N GLY A 100 9.79 -5.09 -5.71
CA GLY A 100 10.66 -4.24 -6.53
C GLY A 100 10.64 -4.72 -7.97
N ALA A 101 10.42 -3.83 -8.93
CA ALA A 101 10.13 -4.21 -10.31
C ALA A 101 11.34 -4.73 -11.11
N GLY A 102 12.56 -4.62 -10.57
CA GLY A 102 13.78 -4.97 -11.31
C GLY A 102 14.27 -3.91 -12.29
N ILE A 103 13.41 -2.95 -12.61
CA ILE A 103 13.62 -1.90 -13.59
C ILE A 103 13.65 -0.53 -12.93
N THR A 104 14.25 0.43 -13.63
CA THR A 104 14.02 1.86 -13.36
C THR A 104 12.63 2.26 -13.84
N GLY A 105 12.07 3.32 -13.27
CA GLY A 105 10.79 3.90 -13.70
C GLY A 105 10.86 5.42 -13.82
N SER A 106 9.71 6.03 -14.03
CA SER A 106 9.54 7.48 -14.09
C SER A 106 8.20 7.93 -13.50
N LEU A 107 7.96 9.25 -13.47
CA LEU A 107 6.64 9.79 -13.11
C LEU A 107 5.56 9.48 -14.16
N GLU A 108 5.92 9.10 -15.39
CA GLU A 108 4.95 8.68 -16.40
C GLU A 108 4.30 7.34 -16.04
N ASP A 109 5.07 6.43 -15.41
CA ASP A 109 4.54 5.18 -14.85
C ASP A 109 3.51 5.43 -13.74
N VAL A 110 3.62 6.57 -13.05
CA VAL A 110 2.70 6.97 -11.98
C VAL A 110 1.48 7.70 -12.57
N SER A 111 1.68 8.64 -13.49
CA SER A 111 0.61 9.51 -13.99
C SER A 111 -0.33 8.84 -15.00
N ARG A 112 0.00 7.64 -15.49
CA ARG A 112 -0.95 6.79 -16.25
C ARG A 112 -2.20 6.41 -15.45
N TRP A 113 -2.12 6.41 -14.12
CA TRP A 113 -3.25 6.08 -13.25
C TRP A 113 -4.12 7.32 -13.06
N SER A 114 -5.45 7.15 -13.08
CA SER A 114 -6.37 8.27 -12.84
C SER A 114 -6.26 8.79 -11.39
N GLN A 115 -5.93 7.91 -10.45
CA GLN A 115 -5.58 8.26 -9.08
C GLN A 115 -4.06 8.24 -8.94
N TYR A 116 -3.46 9.39 -8.67
CA TYR A 116 -2.03 9.48 -8.42
C TYR A 116 -1.68 10.63 -7.49
N HIS A 117 -0.49 10.55 -6.91
CA HIS A 117 0.09 11.55 -6.04
C HIS A 117 1.59 11.70 -6.34
N VAL A 118 2.07 12.94 -6.37
CA VAL A 118 3.49 13.27 -6.53
C VAL A 118 3.93 14.03 -5.29
N TRP A 119 4.98 13.53 -4.64
CA TRP A 119 5.58 14.16 -3.47
C TRP A 119 6.56 15.26 -3.88
N ASN A 120 6.86 16.17 -2.96
CA ASN A 120 7.79 17.29 -3.19
C ASN A 120 9.23 16.86 -3.53
N ASP A 121 9.62 15.61 -3.22
CA ASP A 121 10.92 15.06 -3.57
C ASP A 121 10.99 14.46 -4.99
N GLY A 122 9.90 14.60 -5.76
CA GLY A 122 9.76 14.07 -7.12
C GLY A 122 9.39 12.59 -7.19
N SER A 123 9.25 11.90 -6.06
CA SER A 123 8.69 10.55 -6.01
C SER A 123 7.19 10.59 -6.32
N GLY A 124 6.58 9.47 -6.71
CA GLY A 124 5.15 9.41 -6.96
C GLY A 124 4.55 8.03 -6.70
N ALA A 125 3.23 8.01 -6.47
CA ALA A 125 2.44 6.79 -6.42
C ALA A 125 1.16 6.95 -7.25
N GLY A 126 0.89 5.99 -8.14
CA GLY A 126 -0.34 5.92 -8.94
C GLY A 126 -1.03 4.59 -8.67
N TRP A 127 -2.35 4.59 -8.51
CA TRP A 127 -3.07 3.39 -8.10
C TRP A 127 -4.47 3.25 -8.72
N GLY A 128 -5.01 2.04 -8.63
CA GLY A 128 -6.34 1.70 -9.12
C GLY A 128 -6.60 0.21 -9.02
N LEU A 129 -7.57 -0.27 -9.79
CA LEU A 129 -7.83 -1.71 -9.94
C LEU A 129 -6.68 -2.39 -10.66
N GLU A 130 -6.29 -3.56 -10.17
CA GLU A 130 -5.32 -4.41 -10.84
C GLU A 130 -5.85 -4.84 -12.22
N GLY A 131 -5.03 -4.66 -13.26
CA GLY A 131 -5.42 -4.96 -14.64
C GLY A 131 -6.64 -4.18 -15.14
N ASP A 132 -6.89 -2.99 -14.57
CA ASP A 132 -8.03 -2.10 -14.86
C ASP A 132 -9.43 -2.72 -14.63
N THR A 133 -9.49 -3.96 -14.12
CA THR A 133 -10.72 -4.76 -14.04
C THR A 133 -10.91 -5.43 -12.68
N GLY A 134 -9.86 -5.54 -11.86
CA GLY A 134 -9.93 -6.04 -10.49
C GLY A 134 -10.03 -7.58 -10.40
N PRO A 135 -10.35 -8.14 -9.21
CA PRO A 135 -10.88 -7.47 -8.02
C PRO A 135 -9.82 -6.86 -7.09
N GLY A 136 -8.53 -7.08 -7.37
CA GLY A 136 -7.42 -6.53 -6.60
C GLY A 136 -7.20 -5.04 -6.87
N HIS A 137 -6.42 -4.42 -5.99
CA HIS A 137 -5.94 -3.05 -6.17
C HIS A 137 -4.41 -3.07 -6.26
N LEU A 138 -3.87 -2.25 -7.15
CA LEU A 138 -2.44 -2.15 -7.42
C LEU A 138 -2.03 -0.68 -7.38
N ALA A 139 -0.83 -0.43 -6.88
CA ALA A 139 -0.14 0.84 -6.98
C ALA A 139 1.26 0.65 -7.58
N TYR A 140 1.63 1.58 -8.46
CA TYR A 140 3.00 1.81 -8.85
C TYR A 140 3.58 2.89 -7.94
N VAL A 141 4.74 2.63 -7.36
CA VAL A 141 5.48 3.60 -6.54
C VAL A 141 6.82 3.86 -7.19
N TYR A 142 7.04 5.09 -7.65
CA TYR A 142 8.30 5.55 -8.19
C TYR A 142 9.05 6.35 -7.12
N LEU A 143 10.31 6.00 -6.84
CA LEU A 143 11.16 6.71 -5.90
C LEU A 143 12.29 7.43 -6.62
N ASN A 144 12.16 8.76 -6.73
CA ASN A 144 13.07 9.62 -7.49
C ASN A 144 14.52 9.59 -6.97
N THR A 145 14.70 9.32 -5.67
CA THR A 145 16.02 9.21 -5.03
C THR A 145 16.91 8.10 -5.58
N GLN A 146 16.33 7.12 -6.27
CA GLN A 146 17.03 5.96 -6.85
C GLN A 146 16.54 5.59 -8.26
N GLY A 147 15.53 6.30 -8.79
CA GLY A 147 14.94 6.02 -10.10
C GLY A 147 14.19 4.68 -10.19
N CYS A 148 13.81 4.07 -9.07
CA CYS A 148 13.29 2.70 -9.03
C CYS A 148 11.77 2.64 -8.92
N LEU A 149 11.19 1.62 -9.56
CA LEU A 149 9.76 1.34 -9.56
C LEU A 149 9.42 0.13 -8.68
N TYR A 150 8.31 0.25 -7.95
CA TYR A 150 7.79 -0.79 -7.07
C TYR A 150 6.31 -1.03 -7.35
N ASN A 151 5.89 -2.29 -7.16
CA ASN A 151 4.49 -2.69 -7.17
C ASN A 151 4.04 -2.92 -5.73
N VAL A 152 2.88 -2.35 -5.38
CA VAL A 152 2.24 -2.56 -4.08
C VAL A 152 0.81 -2.97 -4.35
N TRP A 153 0.38 -4.11 -3.82
CA TRP A 153 -0.97 -4.62 -4.08
C TRP A 153 -1.73 -4.90 -2.81
N SER A 154 -3.05 -4.79 -2.91
CA SER A 154 -4.00 -5.13 -1.86
C SER A 154 -5.22 -5.78 -2.50
N ASN A 155 -5.42 -7.05 -2.19
CA ASN A 155 -6.67 -7.74 -2.47
C ASN A 155 -7.70 -7.53 -1.35
N VAL A 156 -7.41 -6.71 -0.33
CA VAL A 156 -8.33 -6.45 0.80
C VAL A 156 -9.31 -5.33 0.48
N SER A 157 -8.78 -4.16 0.13
CA SER A 157 -9.51 -2.99 -0.34
C SER A 157 -8.53 -1.92 -0.85
N GLU A 158 -9.06 -0.91 -1.56
CA GLU A 158 -8.32 0.31 -1.89
C GLU A 158 -7.87 1.07 -0.64
N THR A 159 -8.76 1.24 0.35
CA THR A 159 -8.43 1.87 1.64
C THR A 159 -7.22 1.19 2.28
N HIS A 160 -7.16 -0.14 2.24
CA HIS A 160 -6.03 -0.89 2.76
C HIS A 160 -4.76 -0.65 1.94
N LEU A 161 -4.85 -0.57 0.60
CA LEU A 161 -3.72 -0.20 -0.26
C LEU A 161 -3.14 1.17 0.13
N ILE A 162 -4.00 2.18 0.28
CA ILE A 162 -3.56 3.55 0.60
C ILE A 162 -2.92 3.59 2.00
N ASN A 163 -3.48 2.87 2.97
CA ASN A 163 -2.85 2.75 4.29
C ASN A 163 -1.47 2.08 4.20
N MET A 164 -1.31 1.04 3.38
CA MET A 164 0.02 0.46 3.14
C MET A 164 0.97 1.49 2.56
N LEU A 165 0.57 2.23 1.52
CA LEU A 165 1.40 3.29 0.91
C LEU A 165 1.85 4.34 1.94
N ASN A 166 0.97 4.71 2.87
CA ASN A 166 1.29 5.59 4.00
C ASN A 166 2.28 5.00 5.01
N ASP A 167 2.37 3.67 5.10
CA ASP A 167 3.25 2.97 6.01
C ASP A 167 4.55 2.49 5.36
N LEU A 168 4.75 2.69 4.05
CA LEU A 168 5.97 2.26 3.36
C LEU A 168 7.18 3.11 3.73
N HIS A 169 8.33 2.44 3.90
CA HIS A 169 9.62 3.07 4.17
C HIS A 169 10.66 2.57 3.17
N LEU A 170 11.44 3.48 2.59
CA LEU A 170 12.66 3.09 1.90
C LEU A 170 13.72 2.73 2.93
N THR A 171 14.36 1.59 2.75
CA THR A 171 15.51 1.21 3.56
C THR A 171 16.78 1.70 2.90
N ARG A 172 17.73 2.20 3.70
CA ARG A 172 19.09 2.47 3.21
C ARG A 172 19.91 1.18 3.33
N PRO A 173 20.76 0.84 2.34
CA PRO A 173 21.71 -0.25 2.43
C PRO A 173 22.53 -0.21 3.74
#